data_AF-A0A5E4MUU6-F1
#
_entry.id   AF-A0A5E4MUU6-F1
#
_cell.length_a   1.000
_cell.length_b   1.000
_cell.length_c   1.000
_cell.angle_alpha   90.00
_cell.angle_beta   90.00
_cell.angle_gamma   90.00
#
_symmetry.space_group_name_H-M   'P 1'
#
loop_
_entity.id
_entity.type
_entity.pdbx_description
1 polymer ?
#
loop_
_entity_poly.entity_id
_entity_poly.type
_entity_poly.pdbx_seq_one_letter_code
_entity_poly.pdbx_strand_id
1 'polypeptide(L)'
;NPQLLIIADHNYADSFTPKQITPFNTDLLSYLNTKFVYLEFTVKRTTTKLYEDLIRKQCELEKQILLQKLSIASYSLSEFAYLIGEGPGYTAIKTGEIIYLQKCVPINVNLNFQDRCFNELPVSVNNKTYYMTPKNHILQNFGTQIDCNEFIPAAFASDAKRWIALTPKPHKINPPQKLKPATTLSWSYE
;
A
#
# COMPACT_ATOMS: atom_id res chain seq x y z
N ASN A 1 6.36 4.72 -37.18
CA ASN A 1 5.41 4.60 -38.30
C ASN A 1 5.78 3.39 -39.14
N PRO A 2 4.99 2.30 -39.16
CA PRO A 2 5.27 1.22 -40.10
C PRO A 2 4.95 1.72 -41.51
N GLN A 3 5.95 1.68 -42.39
CA GLN A 3 5.76 1.91 -43.82
C GLN A 3 5.18 0.64 -44.43
N LEU A 4 3.98 0.75 -45.00
CA LEU A 4 3.33 -0.33 -45.73
C LEU A 4 4.02 -0.47 -47.09
N LEU A 5 4.59 -1.64 -47.36
CA LEU A 5 5.10 -2.02 -48.68
C LEU A 5 3.96 -2.71 -49.43
N ILE A 6 3.36 -2.01 -50.38
CA ILE A 6 2.31 -2.57 -51.24
C ILE A 6 2.99 -3.28 -52.41
N ILE A 7 2.84 -4.60 -52.49
CA ILE A 7 3.22 -5.38 -53.67
C ILE A 7 2.08 -5.23 -54.68
N ALA A 8 2.32 -4.46 -55.74
CA ALA A 8 1.37 -4.24 -56.83
C ALA A 8 1.61 -5.20 -58.01
N ASP A 9 2.10 -6.41 -57.75
CA ASP A 9 2.30 -7.42 -58.79
C ASP A 9 1.03 -8.27 -58.92
N HIS A 10 0.43 -8.25 -60.12
CA HIS A 10 -0.75 -9.05 -60.45
C HIS A 10 -0.51 -10.56 -60.40
N ASN A 11 0.74 -11.02 -60.40
CA ASN A 11 1.09 -12.43 -60.25
C ASN A 11 1.27 -12.87 -58.79
N TYR A 12 1.38 -11.93 -57.85
CA TYR A 12 1.58 -12.20 -56.41
C TYR A 12 0.36 -11.86 -55.55
N ALA A 13 -0.61 -11.13 -56.10
CA ALA A 13 -1.88 -10.84 -55.47
C ALA A 13 -2.99 -11.63 -56.16
N ASP A 14 -3.60 -12.58 -55.45
CA ASP A 14 -4.82 -13.25 -55.91
C ASP A 14 -5.87 -12.17 -56.23
N SER A 15 -6.13 -11.94 -57.52
CA SER A 15 -7.17 -11.01 -57.95
C SER A 15 -8.52 -11.66 -57.70
N PHE A 16 -9.15 -11.35 -56.57
CA PHE A 16 -10.52 -11.78 -56.30
C PHE A 16 -11.47 -11.04 -57.23
N THR A 17 -12.01 -11.72 -58.24
CA THR A 17 -13.11 -11.18 -59.05
C THR A 17 -14.37 -11.10 -58.18
N PRO A 18 -14.97 -9.91 -57.98
CA PRO A 18 -16.18 -9.80 -57.19
C PRO A 18 -17.32 -10.57 -57.87
N LYS A 19 -17.74 -11.69 -57.27
CA LYS A 19 -18.96 -12.42 -57.68
C LYS A 19 -20.17 -11.70 -57.11
N GLN A 20 -21.26 -11.63 -57.88
CA GLN A 20 -22.53 -11.13 -57.36
C GLN A 20 -23.01 -12.06 -56.23
N ILE A 21 -23.17 -11.50 -55.03
CA ILE A 21 -23.63 -12.23 -53.85
C ILE A 21 -25.13 -12.46 -54.02
N THR A 22 -25.53 -13.70 -54.31
CA THR A 22 -26.94 -14.12 -54.25
C THR A 22 -27.27 -14.67 -52.86
N PRO A 23 -28.50 -14.48 -52.34
CA PRO A 23 -28.88 -14.90 -50.97
C PRO A 23 -28.67 -16.40 -50.69
N PHE A 24 -28.62 -17.23 -51.73
CA PHE A 24 -28.43 -18.69 -51.65
C PHE A 24 -26.99 -19.12 -51.35
N ASN A 25 -26.01 -18.23 -51.48
CA ASN A 25 -24.58 -18.60 -51.41
C ASN A 25 -23.89 -18.14 -50.11
N THR A 26 -24.61 -17.48 -49.21
CA THR A 26 -24.12 -17.08 -47.90
C THR A 26 -24.71 -17.98 -46.84
N ASP A 27 -23.90 -18.90 -46.30
CA ASP A 27 -24.29 -19.65 -45.11
C ASP A 27 -24.39 -18.68 -43.92
N LEU A 28 -25.63 -18.38 -43.53
CA LEU A 28 -25.94 -17.49 -42.41
C LEU A 28 -25.25 -17.96 -41.12
N LEU A 29 -25.12 -19.28 -40.91
CA LEU A 29 -24.45 -19.83 -39.73
C LEU A 29 -22.95 -19.53 -39.75
N SER A 30 -22.30 -19.66 -40.90
CA SER A 30 -20.89 -19.27 -41.08
C SER A 30 -20.65 -17.77 -40.81
N TYR A 31 -21.55 -16.88 -41.27
CA TYR A 31 -21.47 -15.44 -40.97
C TYR A 31 -21.64 -15.14 -39.47
N LEU A 32 -22.62 -15.78 -38.81
CA LEU A 32 -22.84 -15.64 -37.37
C LEU A 32 -21.64 -16.16 -36.56
N ASN A 33 -21.12 -17.34 -36.91
CA ASN A 33 -19.93 -17.92 -36.27
C ASN A 33 -18.72 -17.01 -36.39
N THR A 34 -18.50 -16.40 -37.57
CA THR A 34 -17.40 -15.46 -37.78
C THR A 34 -17.53 -14.22 -36.88
N LYS A 35 -18.75 -13.71 -36.69
CA LYS A 35 -19.00 -12.61 -35.75
C LYS A 35 -18.75 -13.01 -34.30
N PHE A 36 -19.17 -14.20 -33.88
CA PHE A 36 -18.88 -14.68 -32.52
C PHE A 36 -17.38 -14.81 -32.26
N VAL A 37 -16.63 -15.39 -33.21
CA VAL A 37 -15.16 -15.49 -33.14
C VAL A 37 -14.52 -14.09 -33.08
N TYR A 38 -15.01 -13.13 -33.88
CA TYR A 38 -14.50 -11.76 -33.84
C TYR A 38 -14.76 -11.08 -32.50
N LEU A 39 -15.96 -11.27 -31.92
CA LEU A 39 -16.30 -10.75 -30.60
C LEU A 39 -15.42 -11.37 -29.51
N GLU A 40 -15.25 -12.69 -29.52
CA GLU A 40 -14.38 -13.40 -28.59
C GLU A 40 -12.93 -12.88 -28.68
N PHE A 41 -12.40 -12.76 -29.90
CA PHE A 41 -11.06 -12.24 -30.13
C PHE A 41 -10.92 -10.79 -29.61
N THR A 42 -11.93 -9.96 -29.84
CA THR A 42 -11.94 -8.57 -29.38
C THR A 42 -11.93 -8.52 -27.86
N VAL A 43 -12.81 -9.26 -27.19
CA VAL A 43 -12.89 -9.34 -25.72
C VAL A 43 -11.58 -9.88 -25.14
N LYS A 44 -11.02 -10.93 -25.73
CA LYS A 44 -9.73 -11.48 -25.32
C LYS A 44 -8.64 -10.43 -25.41
N ARG A 45 -8.52 -9.75 -26.56
CA ARG A 45 -7.50 -8.72 -26.79
C ARG A 45 -7.65 -7.53 -25.85
N THR A 46 -8.86 -7.02 -25.62
CA THR A 46 -9.09 -5.88 -24.72
C THR A 46 -8.81 -6.26 -23.27
N THR A 47 -9.26 -7.45 -22.85
CA THR A 47 -9.01 -7.97 -21.49
C THR A 47 -7.52 -8.18 -21.24
N THR A 48 -6.80 -8.80 -22.19
CA THR A 48 -5.34 -8.98 -22.07
C THR A 48 -4.61 -7.64 -21.99
N LYS A 49 -4.96 -6.67 -22.84
CA LYS A 49 -4.35 -5.33 -22.78
C LYS A 49 -4.61 -4.62 -21.45
N LEU A 50 -5.85 -4.64 -20.97
CA LEU A 50 -6.20 -4.05 -19.68
C LEU A 50 -5.41 -4.72 -18.55
N TYR A 51 -5.31 -6.05 -18.57
CA TYR A 51 -4.54 -6.80 -17.58
C TYR A 51 -3.05 -6.40 -17.59
N GLU A 52 -2.43 -6.34 -18.76
CA GLU A 52 -1.02 -5.90 -18.91
C GLU A 52 -0.81 -4.48 -18.38
N ASP A 53 -1.72 -3.56 -18.69
CA ASP A 53 -1.66 -2.19 -18.21
C ASP A 53 -1.81 -2.12 -16.68
N LEU A 54 -2.73 -2.88 -16.09
CA LEU A 54 -2.92 -2.95 -14.64
C LEU A 54 -1.66 -3.46 -13.93
N ILE A 55 -1.06 -4.55 -14.41
CA ILE A 55 0.17 -5.09 -13.83
C ILE A 55 1.32 -4.08 -13.91
N ARG A 56 1.46 -3.39 -15.05
CA ARG A 56 2.48 -2.34 -15.20
C ARG A 56 2.26 -1.20 -14.21
N LYS A 57 1.02 -0.75 -14.05
CA LYS A 57 0.67 0.31 -13.10
C LYS A 57 0.90 -0.11 -11.65
N GLN A 58 0.59 -1.36 -11.30
CA GLN A 58 0.89 -1.91 -9.99
C GLN A 58 2.40 -1.88 -9.70
N CYS A 59 3.23 -2.35 -10.63
CA CYS A 59 4.68 -2.35 -10.47
C CYS A 59 5.26 -0.93 -10.27
N GLU A 60 4.79 0.05 -11.06
CA GLU A 60 5.23 1.45 -10.89
C GLU A 60 4.80 2.03 -9.53
N LEU A 61 3.59 1.70 -9.06
CA LEU A 61 3.12 2.12 -7.75
C LEU A 61 3.96 1.50 -6.63
N GLU A 62 4.26 0.20 -6.71
CA GLU A 62 5.11 -0.49 -5.74
C GLU A 62 6.51 0.13 -5.68
N LYS A 63 7.09 0.46 -6.84
CA LYS A 63 8.37 1.17 -6.93
C LYS A 63 8.32 2.54 -6.25
N GLN A 64 7.27 3.32 -6.49
CA GLN A 64 7.07 4.62 -5.83
C GLN A 64 6.94 4.48 -4.31
N ILE A 65 6.20 3.47 -3.84
CA ILE A 65 6.06 3.17 -2.41
C ILE A 65 7.42 2.80 -1.79
N LEU A 66 8.23 1.97 -2.46
CA LEU A 66 9.56 1.60 -1.98
C LEU A 66 10.48 2.83 -1.86
N LEU A 67 10.47 3.71 -2.86
CA LEU A 67 11.24 4.96 -2.82
C LEU A 67 10.77 5.88 -1.67
N GLN A 68 9.46 5.98 -1.44
CA GLN A 68 8.92 6.75 -0.33
C GLN A 68 9.36 6.15 1.02
N LYS A 69 9.29 4.82 1.18
CA LYS A 69 9.82 4.14 2.39
C LYS A 69 11.30 4.45 2.59
N LEU A 70 12.12 4.37 1.54
CA LEU A 70 13.55 4.73 1.62
C LEU A 70 13.79 6.20 1.98
N SER A 71 12.99 7.13 1.47
CA SER A 71 13.12 8.55 1.85
C SER A 71 12.85 8.79 3.33
N ILE A 72 11.92 8.03 3.93
CA ILE A 72 11.61 8.12 5.36
C ILE A 72 12.82 7.70 6.20
N ALA A 73 13.62 6.74 5.71
CA ALA A 73 14.81 6.28 6.41
C ALA A 73 15.88 7.37 6.60
N SER A 74 15.88 8.41 5.77
CA SER A 74 16.78 9.56 5.91
C SER A 74 16.35 10.51 7.04
N TYR A 75 15.06 10.54 7.36
CA TYR A 75 14.49 11.39 8.41
C TYR A 75 14.35 10.65 9.74
N SER A 76 13.84 9.42 9.70
CA SER A 76 13.57 8.60 10.89
C SER A 76 13.75 7.11 10.60
N LEU A 77 14.78 6.53 11.20
CA LEU A 77 15.04 5.08 11.14
C LEU A 77 13.97 4.27 11.88
N SER A 78 13.41 4.82 12.96
CA SER A 78 12.35 4.15 13.71
C SER A 78 11.08 4.02 12.85
N GLU A 79 10.68 5.09 12.16
CA GLU A 79 9.53 5.05 11.25
C GLU A 79 9.76 4.13 10.05
N PHE A 80 10.97 4.14 9.49
CA PHE A 80 11.36 3.20 8.45
C PHE A 80 11.25 1.74 8.91
N ALA A 81 11.75 1.43 10.11
CA ALA A 81 11.69 0.08 10.68
C ALA A 81 10.25 -0.41 10.83
N TYR A 82 9.34 0.47 11.24
CA TYR A 82 7.92 0.17 11.35
C TYR A 82 7.28 -0.16 9.99
N LEU A 83 7.60 0.63 8.95
CA LEU A 83 7.01 0.49 7.62
C LEU A 83 7.53 -0.70 6.82
N ILE A 84 8.79 -1.09 7.03
CA ILE A 84 9.39 -2.26 6.39
C ILE A 84 9.12 -3.52 7.20
N GLY A 85 9.14 -3.45 8.53
CA GLY A 85 8.79 -4.55 9.43
C GLY A 85 7.29 -4.83 9.53
N GLU A 86 6.45 -4.09 8.79
CA GLU A 86 4.99 -4.22 8.75
C GLU A 86 4.31 -4.12 10.14
N GLY A 87 4.91 -3.37 11.07
CA GLY A 87 4.36 -3.20 12.40
C GLY A 87 5.39 -2.86 13.49
N PRO A 88 4.95 -2.86 14.76
CA PRO A 88 5.82 -2.60 15.92
C PRO A 88 6.77 -3.78 16.19
N GLY A 89 7.80 -3.52 17.00
CA GLY A 89 8.78 -4.55 17.40
C GLY A 89 9.96 -4.73 16.44
N TYR A 90 10.17 -3.79 15.53
CA TYR A 90 11.36 -3.72 14.68
C TYR A 90 12.14 -2.44 14.96
N THR A 91 13.47 -2.56 14.91
CA THR A 91 14.39 -1.43 14.97
C THR A 91 15.31 -1.45 13.76
N ALA A 92 15.80 -0.29 13.36
CA ALA A 92 16.72 -0.15 12.23
C ALA A 92 18.01 0.53 12.66
N ILE A 93 19.13 0.00 12.18
CA ILE A 93 20.48 0.54 12.42
C ILE A 93 21.10 0.84 11.06
N LYS A 94 21.51 2.09 10.84
CA LYS A 94 22.16 2.53 9.61
C LYS A 94 23.68 2.47 9.76
N THR A 95 24.34 1.81 8.82
CA THR A 95 25.81 1.74 8.71
C THR A 95 26.20 2.05 7.27
N GLY A 96 26.73 3.26 7.04
CA GLY A 96 27.00 3.75 5.69
C GLY A 96 25.71 3.87 4.87
N GLU A 97 25.67 3.21 3.71
CA GLU A 97 24.50 3.14 2.83
C GLU A 97 23.54 2.00 3.18
N ILE A 98 23.94 1.08 4.06
CA ILE A 98 23.13 -0.09 4.43
C ILE A 98 22.30 0.23 5.68
N ILE A 99 21.06 -0.27 5.70
CA ILE A 99 20.18 -0.23 6.86
C ILE A 99 19.87 -1.66 7.28
N TYR A 100 20.30 -2.03 8.49
CA TYR A 100 19.99 -3.32 9.09
C TYR A 100 18.66 -3.23 9.82
N LEU A 101 17.73 -4.11 9.47
CA LEU A 101 16.46 -4.27 10.17
C LEU A 101 16.57 -5.42 11.18
N GLN A 102 16.32 -5.13 12.45
CA GLN A 102 16.39 -6.10 13.54
C GLN A 102 15.03 -6.24 14.22
N LYS A 103 14.57 -7.48 14.41
CA LYS A 103 13.38 -7.78 15.20
C LYS A 103 13.73 -7.79 16.69
N CYS A 104 12.93 -7.11 17.50
CA CYS A 104 13.09 -7.03 18.94
C CYS A 104 12.40 -8.22 19.64
N VAL A 105 12.94 -8.59 20.80
CA VAL A 105 12.34 -9.64 21.64
C VAL A 105 11.20 -9.01 22.44
N PRO A 106 9.98 -9.60 22.43
CA PRO A 106 8.86 -9.09 23.21
C PRO A 106 9.10 -9.34 24.70
N ILE A 107 8.82 -8.34 25.52
CA ILE A 107 8.86 -8.45 26.98
C ILE A 107 7.56 -7.89 27.58
N ASN A 108 7.13 -8.49 28.70
CA ASN A 108 5.96 -7.99 29.44
C ASN A 108 6.36 -6.79 30.30
N VAL A 109 5.54 -5.75 30.26
CA VAL A 109 5.79 -4.49 30.98
C VAL A 109 4.53 -4.07 31.72
N ASN A 110 4.70 -3.38 32.84
CA ASN A 110 3.60 -2.77 33.59
C ASN A 110 3.61 -1.26 33.40
N LEU A 111 2.45 -0.64 33.23
CA LEU A 111 2.37 0.82 33.15
C LEU A 111 2.89 1.46 34.44
N ASN A 112 3.69 2.52 34.32
CA ASN A 112 4.20 3.27 35.46
C ASN A 112 3.69 4.72 35.38
N PHE A 113 2.63 5.03 36.12
CA PHE A 113 2.11 6.39 36.15
C PHE A 113 2.97 7.28 37.03
N GLN A 114 3.27 8.48 36.54
CA GLN A 114 4.11 9.47 37.20
C GLN A 114 3.41 10.84 37.16
N ASP A 115 3.78 11.73 38.07
CA ASP A 115 3.29 13.12 38.08
C ASP A 115 3.82 13.96 36.90
N ARG A 116 4.85 13.46 36.20
CA ARG A 116 5.47 14.07 35.02
C ARG A 116 4.95 13.43 33.74
N CYS A 117 4.80 14.24 32.70
CA CYS A 117 4.31 13.82 31.38
C CYS A 117 5.46 13.64 30.39
N PHE A 118 5.32 12.65 29.51
CA PHE A 118 6.32 12.27 28.52
C PHE A 118 5.65 11.98 27.17
N ASN A 119 6.39 12.15 26.08
CA ASN A 119 5.94 11.73 24.74
C ASN A 119 5.94 10.20 24.58
N GLU A 120 6.76 9.50 25.36
CA GLU A 120 6.84 8.05 25.41
C GLU A 120 6.09 7.50 26.64
N LEU A 121 5.56 6.28 26.54
CA LEU A 121 4.78 5.65 27.60
C LEU A 121 5.72 5.14 28.70
N PRO A 122 5.68 5.68 29.93
CA PRO A 122 6.52 5.19 31.01
C PRO A 122 6.02 3.82 31.49
N VAL A 123 6.94 2.87 31.56
CA VAL A 123 6.67 1.48 31.94
C VAL A 123 7.70 0.99 32.94
N SER A 124 7.32 0.02 33.76
CA SER A 124 8.20 -0.65 34.71
C SER A 124 8.52 -2.07 34.24
N VAL A 125 9.81 -2.39 34.24
CA VAL A 125 10.36 -3.71 33.90
C VAL A 125 11.37 -4.06 34.98
N ASN A 126 11.14 -5.16 35.70
CA ASN A 126 12.01 -5.60 36.80
C ASN A 126 12.32 -4.47 37.82
N ASN A 127 11.28 -3.73 38.24
CA ASN A 127 11.36 -2.56 39.14
C ASN A 127 12.21 -1.38 38.65
N LYS A 128 12.62 -1.37 37.37
CA LYS A 128 13.26 -0.23 36.72
C LYS A 128 12.28 0.44 35.76
N THR A 129 12.33 1.77 35.70
CA THR A 129 11.51 2.55 34.77
C THR A 129 12.19 2.63 33.42
N TYR A 130 11.43 2.35 32.37
CA TYR A 130 11.78 2.53 30.97
C TYR A 130 10.68 3.32 30.28
N TYR A 131 10.94 3.74 29.05
CA TYR A 131 10.01 4.53 28.25
C TYR A 131 9.77 3.82 26.93
N MET A 132 8.51 3.54 26.62
CA MET A 132 8.12 2.82 25.41
C MET A 132 7.67 3.80 24.33
N THR A 133 8.25 3.71 23.14
CA THR A 133 7.87 4.56 22.02
C THR A 133 6.42 4.29 21.59
N PRO A 134 5.58 5.32 21.36
CA PRO A 134 4.14 5.14 21.14
C PRO A 134 3.76 4.28 19.93
N LYS A 135 4.51 4.37 18.82
CA LYS A 135 4.17 3.70 17.56
C LYS A 135 4.87 2.34 17.40
N ASN A 136 6.15 2.28 17.75
CA ASN A 136 6.98 1.10 17.49
C ASN A 136 7.04 0.13 18.66
N HIS A 137 6.56 0.54 19.84
CA HIS A 137 6.61 -0.22 21.09
C HIS A 137 8.03 -0.68 21.48
N ILE A 138 9.05 0.11 21.15
CA ILE A 138 10.44 -0.13 21.53
C ILE A 138 10.71 0.53 22.88
N LEU A 139 11.39 -0.19 23.76
CA LEU A 139 11.79 0.30 25.07
C LEU A 139 13.10 1.09 24.99
N GLN A 140 13.12 2.21 25.71
CA GLN A 140 14.24 3.14 25.80
C GLN A 140 14.48 3.49 27.27
N ASN A 141 15.72 3.90 27.57
CA ASN A 141 16.12 4.23 28.93
C ASN A 141 15.70 5.64 29.36
N PHE A 142 15.36 6.49 28.40
CA PHE A 142 15.00 7.90 28.60
C PHE A 142 13.71 8.21 27.84
N GLY A 143 12.96 9.17 28.35
CA GLY A 143 11.76 9.72 27.72
C GLY A 143 11.90 11.23 27.54
N THR A 144 11.24 11.74 26.52
CA THR A 144 11.13 13.16 26.21
C THR A 144 10.05 13.76 27.11
N GLN A 145 10.48 14.49 28.15
CA GLN A 145 9.56 15.16 29.06
C GLN A 145 8.83 16.30 28.34
N ILE A 146 7.53 16.41 28.59
CA ILE A 146 6.66 17.47 28.06
C ILE A 146 5.86 18.11 29.19
N ASP A 147 5.31 19.29 28.91
CA ASP A 147 4.35 19.92 29.81
C ASP A 147 3.04 19.13 29.83
N CYS A 148 2.53 18.89 31.04
CA CYS A 148 1.26 18.21 31.22
C CYS A 148 0.10 19.11 30.76
N ASN A 149 -0.55 18.74 29.66
CA ASN A 149 -1.69 19.46 29.10
C ASN A 149 -2.96 18.59 29.17
N GLU A 150 -4.01 19.08 29.84
CA GLU A 150 -5.28 18.35 29.95
C GLU A 150 -6.12 18.38 28.66
N PHE A 151 -5.95 19.40 27.81
CA PHE A 151 -6.69 19.55 26.55
C PHE A 151 -6.03 18.79 25.39
N ILE A 152 -4.70 18.71 25.41
CA ILE A 152 -3.90 18.04 24.36
C ILE A 152 -2.88 17.08 25.03
N PRO A 153 -3.35 16.03 25.72
CA PRO A 153 -2.47 15.11 26.41
C PRO A 153 -1.76 14.15 25.44
N ALA A 154 -0.59 13.66 25.84
CA ALA A 154 0.03 12.53 25.17
C ALA A 154 -0.86 11.28 25.36
N ALA A 155 -1.27 10.68 24.26
CA ALA A 155 -2.22 9.58 24.25
C ALA A 155 -1.64 8.33 23.60
N PHE A 156 -1.94 7.18 24.21
CA PHE A 156 -1.35 5.90 23.82
C PHE A 156 -2.44 4.83 23.68
N ALA A 157 -2.23 3.91 22.74
CA ALA A 157 -3.05 2.72 22.61
C ALA A 157 -2.48 1.63 23.53
N SER A 158 -3.18 1.33 24.63
CA SER A 158 -2.82 0.20 25.50
C SER A 158 -3.20 -1.14 24.88
N ASP A 159 -4.23 -1.14 24.02
CA ASP A 159 -4.65 -2.21 23.11
C ASP A 159 -5.30 -1.57 21.89
N ALA A 160 -5.50 -2.32 20.80
CA ALA A 160 -6.14 -1.83 19.56
C ALA A 160 -7.50 -1.12 19.75
N LYS A 161 -8.13 -1.24 20.93
CA LYS A 161 -9.43 -0.61 21.27
C LYS A 161 -9.39 0.34 22.48
N ARG A 162 -8.30 0.39 23.26
CA ARG A 162 -8.25 1.15 24.52
C ARG A 162 -7.20 2.25 24.44
N TRP A 163 -7.65 3.50 24.50
CA TRP A 163 -6.79 4.67 24.49
C TRP A 163 -6.76 5.32 25.86
N ILE A 164 -5.55 5.69 26.29
CA ILE A 164 -5.29 6.31 27.58
C ILE A 164 -4.50 7.59 27.34
N ALA A 165 -4.97 8.68 27.93
CA ALA A 165 -4.24 9.94 28.01
C ALA A 165 -3.39 9.95 29.29
N LEU A 166 -2.11 10.28 29.14
CA LEU A 166 -1.20 10.46 30.26
C LEU A 166 -1.18 11.92 30.67
N THR A 167 -1.87 12.18 31.76
CA THR A 167 -1.82 13.40 32.57
C THR A 167 -1.48 12.97 34.00
N PRO A 168 -1.17 13.90 34.93
CA PRO A 168 -0.97 13.54 36.34
C PRO A 168 -2.14 12.72 36.93
N LYS A 169 -3.33 12.87 36.35
CA LYS A 169 -4.48 11.99 36.53
C LYS A 169 -4.81 11.27 35.22
N PRO A 170 -4.30 10.05 34.97
CA PRO A 170 -4.55 9.32 33.73
C PRO A 170 -6.04 9.04 33.54
N HIS A 171 -6.52 9.17 32.31
CA HIS A 171 -7.93 8.94 31.98
C HIS A 171 -8.08 8.29 30.60
N LYS A 172 -9.24 7.66 30.37
CA LYS A 172 -9.56 7.03 29.09
C LYS A 172 -10.04 8.09 28.09
N ILE A 173 -9.65 7.93 26.84
CA ILE A 173 -10.11 8.79 25.73
C ILE A 173 -10.69 7.96 24.59
N ASN A 174 -11.40 8.63 23.69
CA ASN A 174 -11.91 8.02 22.46
C ASN A 174 -10.76 7.78 21.47
N PRO A 175 -10.83 6.72 20.64
CA PRO A 175 -9.85 6.49 19.59
C PRO A 175 -9.86 7.63 18.55
N PRO A 176 -8.70 7.93 17.92
CA PRO A 176 -8.62 8.94 16.88
C PRO A 176 -9.43 8.55 15.64
N GLN A 177 -9.84 9.55 14.87
CA GLN A 177 -10.55 9.35 13.61
C GLN A 177 -9.69 8.57 12.61
N LYS A 178 -10.27 7.53 11.99
CA LYS A 178 -9.62 6.78 10.92
C LYS A 178 -9.69 7.58 9.62
N LEU A 179 -8.53 7.88 9.05
CA LEU A 179 -8.43 8.46 7.71
C LEU A 179 -8.82 7.41 6.66
N LYS A 180 -9.50 7.84 5.60
CA LYS A 180 -9.88 6.99 4.46
C LYS A 180 -9.17 7.48 3.21
N PRO A 181 -8.78 6.59 2.28
CA PRO A 181 -8.30 7.01 0.97
C PRO A 181 -9.36 7.84 0.25
N ALA A 182 -8.91 8.81 -0.55
CA ALA A 182 -9.80 9.63 -1.38
C ALA A 182 -10.43 8.84 -2.54
N THR A 183 -9.91 7.65 -2.86
CA THR A 183 -10.36 6.83 -3.98
C THR A 183 -11.71 6.18 -3.68
N THR A 184 -12.72 6.47 -4.50
CA THR A 184 -14.03 5.81 -4.49
C THR A 184 -14.20 4.96 -5.74
N LEU A 185 -14.62 3.69 -5.57
CA LEU A 185 -14.92 2.81 -6.69
C LEU A 185 -16.19 3.32 -7.40
N SER A 186 -16.03 3.85 -8.61
CA SER A 186 -17.10 4.50 -9.39
C SER A 186 -17.26 3.88 -10.78
N TRP A 187 -17.07 2.57 -10.90
CA TRP A 187 -17.32 1.88 -12.16
C TRP A 187 -18.81 1.58 -12.33
N SER A 188 -19.39 2.04 -13.43
CA SER A 188 -20.73 1.67 -13.90
C SER A 188 -20.65 1.17 -15.34
N TYR A 189 -21.43 0.15 -15.66
CA TYR A 189 -21.68 -0.29 -17.02
C TYR A 189 -22.95 0.40 -17.49
N GLU A 190 -22.86 1.26 -18.51
CA GLU A 190 -24.02 1.76 -19.26
C GLU A 190 -24.34 0.82 -20.43
#